data_AF-A0A959AAW1-F1
#
_entry.id   AF-A0A959AAW1-F1
#
_cell.length_a   1.000
_cell.length_b   1.000
_cell.length_c   1.000
_cell.angle_alpha   90.00
_cell.angle_beta   90.00
_cell.angle_gamma   90.00
#
_symmetry.space_group_name_H-M   'P 1'
#
loop_
_entity.id
_entity.type
_entity.pdbx_description
1 polymer ?
#
loop_
_entity_poly.entity_id
_entity_poly.type
_entity_poly.pdbx_seq_one_letter_code
_entity_poly.pdbx_strand_id
1 'polypeptide(L)'
;TNGFPGEFLLLNGVWNYNYWMGAIAGLTIIFGAVYMLRAYGLVAFGETNEQTAQFKDVDTREMLILGTIAILVLVLGFFPGLILNISDASVNQIMSSVPW
;
A
#
# COMPACT_ATOMS: atom_id res chain seq x y z
N THR A 1 3.10 5.62 -1.48
CA THR A 1 3.63 4.34 -0.96
C THR A 1 3.92 3.39 -2.09
N ASN A 2 4.88 2.49 -1.93
CA ASN A 2 5.24 1.43 -2.88
C ASN A 2 4.07 0.55 -3.36
N GLY A 3 3.02 0.36 -2.56
CA GLY A 3 1.83 -0.41 -2.94
C GLY A 3 0.88 0.29 -3.93
N PHE A 4 0.89 1.62 -4.00
CA PHE A 4 -0.08 2.36 -4.81
C PHE A 4 0.00 2.04 -6.32
N PRO A 5 1.20 1.99 -6.96
CA PRO A 5 1.30 1.57 -8.36
C PRO A 5 0.69 0.18 -8.63
N GLY A 6 0.88 -0.77 -7.71
CA GLY A 6 0.31 -2.12 -7.83
C GLY A 6 -1.21 -2.14 -7.67
N GLU A 7 -1.73 -1.45 -6.65
CA GLU A 7 -3.18 -1.31 -6.41
C GLU A 7 -3.88 -0.63 -7.60
N PHE A 8 -3.25 0.39 -8.18
CA PHE A 8 -3.78 1.08 -9.35
C PHE A 8 -3.81 0.18 -10.60
N LEU A 9 -2.74 -0.57 -10.86
CA LEU A 9 -2.69 -1.55 -11.96
C LEU A 9 -3.75 -2.63 -11.79
N LEU A 10 -3.94 -3.13 -10.56
CA LEU A 10 -4.99 -4.10 -10.24
C LEU A 10 -6.37 -3.51 -10.53
N LEU A 11 -6.65 -2.30 -10.05
CA LEU A 11 -7.95 -1.65 -10.27
C LEU A 11 -8.20 -1.43 -11.78
N ASN A 12 -7.18 -1.02 -12.53
CA ASN A 12 -7.26 -0.87 -13.97
C ASN A 12 -7.57 -2.20 -14.66
N GLY A 13 -6.92 -3.30 -14.27
CA GLY A 13 -7.20 -4.63 -14.79
C GLY A 13 -8.64 -5.07 -14.56
N VAL A 14 -9.15 -4.91 -13.34
CA VAL A 14 -10.54 -5.26 -12.99
C VAL A 14 -11.54 -4.37 -13.72
N TRP A 15 -11.24 -3.08 -13.87
CA TRP A 15 -12.09 -2.13 -14.60
C TRP A 15 -12.25 -2.53 -16.07
N ASN A 16 -11.16 -2.91 -16.73
CA ASN A 16 -11.20 -3.37 -18.13
C ASN A 16 -11.98 -4.69 -18.29
N TYR A 17 -11.98 -5.55 -17.27
CA TYR A 17 -12.77 -6.79 -17.28
C TYR A 17 -14.27 -6.52 -17.04
N ASN A 18 -14.61 -5.78 -15.98
CA ASN A 18 -16.00 -5.43 -15.65
C ASN A 18 -16.07 -4.15 -14.81
N TYR A 19 -16.72 -3.12 -15.36
CA TYR A 19 -16.81 -1.81 -14.72
C TYR A 19 -17.58 -1.82 -13.38
N TRP A 20 -18.56 -2.71 -13.18
CA TRP A 20 -19.25 -2.84 -11.90
C TRP A 20 -18.34 -3.41 -10.82
N MET A 21 -17.56 -4.44 -11.17
CA MET A 21 -16.56 -5.00 -10.25
C MET A 21 -15.46 -3.99 -9.96
N GLY A 22 -15.03 -3.22 -10.96
CA GLY A 22 -14.09 -2.12 -10.81
C GLY A 22 -14.61 -1.04 -9.84
N ALA A 23 -15.89 -0.69 -9.92
CA ALA A 23 -16.50 0.27 -8.99
C ALA A 23 -16.49 -0.25 -7.54
N ILE A 24 -16.84 -1.52 -7.31
CA ILE A 24 -16.78 -2.14 -5.98
C ILE A 24 -15.34 -2.19 -5.45
N ALA A 25 -14.38 -2.56 -6.31
CA ALA A 25 -12.96 -2.56 -5.95
C ALA A 25 -12.47 -1.13 -5.62
N GLY A 26 -12.94 -0.10 -6.31
CA GLY A 26 -12.62 1.30 -5.98
C GLY A 26 -13.12 1.72 -4.59
N LEU A 27 -14.27 1.21 -4.14
CA LEU A 27 -14.79 1.50 -2.80
C LEU A 27 -13.88 0.99 -1.68
N THR A 28 -13.17 -0.13 -1.89
CA THR A 28 -12.26 -0.67 -0.87
C THR A 28 -11.09 0.28 -0.61
N ILE A 29 -10.57 0.94 -1.65
CA ILE A 29 -9.53 1.96 -1.54
C ILE A 29 -10.05 3.16 -0.74
N ILE A 30 -11.27 3.62 -1.03
CA ILE A 30 -11.88 4.75 -0.32
C ILE A 30 -12.08 4.43 1.16
N PHE A 31 -12.68 3.27 1.48
CA PHE A 31 -12.90 2.87 2.87
C PHE A 31 -11.58 2.63 3.62
N GLY A 32 -10.58 2.05 2.96
CA GLY A 32 -9.24 1.90 3.52
C GLY A 32 -8.61 3.25 3.87
N ALA A 33 -8.71 4.23 2.98
CA ALA A 33 -8.21 5.58 3.22
C ALA A 33 -8.94 6.28 4.37
N VAL A 34 -10.28 6.23 4.40
CA VAL A 34 -11.08 6.81 5.49
C VAL A 34 -10.73 6.17 6.84
N TYR A 35 -10.60 4.84 6.89
CA TYR A 35 -10.21 4.13 8.10
C TYR A 35 -8.81 4.55 8.58
N MET A 36 -7.81 4.53 7.69
CA MET A 36 -6.44 4.90 8.04
C MET A 36 -6.31 6.36 8.48
N LEU A 37 -7.00 7.28 7.80
CA LEU A 37 -6.99 8.70 8.17
C LEU A 37 -7.64 8.92 9.53
N ARG A 38 -8.78 8.26 9.81
CA ARG A 38 -9.43 8.34 11.12
C ARG A 38 -8.56 7.73 12.21
N ALA A 39 -7.98 6.56 11.98
CA ALA A 39 -7.10 5.89 12.93
C ALA A 39 -5.86 6.73 13.24
N TYR A 40 -5.18 7.24 12.21
CA TYR A 40 -4.05 8.16 12.37
C TYR A 40 -4.45 9.40 13.16
N GLY A 41 -5.61 10.00 12.85
CA GLY A 41 -6.11 11.16 13.57
C GLY A 41 -6.31 10.90 15.06
N LEU A 42 -6.89 9.75 15.42
CA LEU A 42 -7.11 9.35 16.81
C LEU A 42 -5.80 9.03 17.55
N VAL A 43 -4.82 8.43 16.87
CA VAL A 43 -3.55 8.03 17.48
C VAL A 43 -2.58 9.20 17.63
N ALA A 44 -2.47 10.05 16.61
CA ALA A 44 -1.49 11.14 16.58
C ALA A 44 -1.98 12.42 17.29
N PHE A 45 -3.29 12.69 17.27
CA PHE A 45 -3.87 13.92 17.83
C PHE A 45 -4.86 13.68 18.97
N GLY A 46 -5.11 12.42 19.35
CA GLY A 46 -5.97 12.09 20.48
C GLY A 46 -5.28 12.28 21.84
N GLU A 47 -6.07 12.22 22.91
CA GLU A 47 -5.56 12.30 24.28
C GLU A 47 -4.88 10.99 24.71
N THR A 48 -3.85 11.10 25.54
CA THR A 48 -3.19 9.95 26.15
C THR A 48 -4.08 9.28 27.18
N ASN A 49 -4.24 7.96 27.08
CA ASN A 49 -4.91 7.13 28.07
C ASN A 49 -3.88 6.57 29.07
N GLU A 50 -4.32 6.03 30.21
CA GLU A 50 -3.45 5.47 31.25
C GLU A 50 -2.47 4.41 30.71
N GLN A 51 -2.87 3.68 29.68
CA GLN A 51 -2.03 2.68 29.01
C GLN A 51 -0.97 3.28 28.09
N THR A 52 -1.28 4.37 27.38
CA THR A 52 -0.33 5.01 26.45
C THR A 52 0.63 5.96 27.17
N ALA A 53 0.25 6.46 28.34
CA ALA A 53 1.10 7.33 29.17
C ALA A 53 2.39 6.65 29.66
N GLN A 54 2.43 5.31 29.68
CA GLN A 54 3.61 4.55 30.07
C GLN A 54 4.54 4.20 28.89
N PHE A 55 4.16 4.54 27.65
CA PHE A 55 5.01 4.24 26.50
C PHE A 55 6.24 5.14 26.49
N LYS A 56 7.39 4.49 26.29
CA LYS A 56 8.67 5.16 26.12
C LYS A 56 8.81 5.64 24.68
N ASP A 57 9.46 6.79 24.50
CA ASP A 57 9.82 7.29 23.18
C ASP A 57 10.74 6.33 22.42
N VAL A 58 10.66 6.44 21.09
CA VAL A 58 11.42 5.64 20.13
C VAL A 58 12.93 5.86 20.32
N ASP A 59 13.68 4.77 20.49
CA ASP A 59 15.13 4.81 20.62
C ASP A 59 15.81 5.00 19.24
N THR A 60 17.06 5.43 19.24
CA THR A 60 17.83 5.71 18.01
C THR A 60 17.92 4.49 17.10
N ARG A 61 18.00 3.29 17.68
CA ARG A 61 18.01 2.02 16.93
C ARG A 61 16.68 1.76 16.22
N GLU A 62 15.57 2.01 16.90
CA GLU A 62 14.22 1.83 16.35
C GLU A 62 13.97 2.85 15.24
N MET A 63 14.41 4.10 15.43
CA MET A 63 14.36 5.15 14.41
C MET A 63 15.14 4.76 13.15
N LEU A 64 16.34 4.16 13.29
CA LEU A 64 17.12 3.70 12.13
C LEU A 64 16.41 2.59 11.34
N ILE A 65 15.78 1.64 12.03
CA ILE A 65 15.02 0.54 11.40
C ILE A 65 13.80 1.12 10.66
N LEU A 66 13.01 1.96 11.32
CA LEU A 66 11.85 2.61 10.72
C LEU A 66 12.24 3.50 9.54
N GLY A 67 13.33 4.26 9.67
CA GLY A 67 13.87 5.11 8.60
C GLY A 67 14.30 4.30 7.39
N THR A 68 14.97 3.15 7.59
CA THR A 68 15.37 2.25 6.51
C THR A 68 14.15 1.72 5.75
N ILE A 69 13.11 1.28 6.46
CA ILE A 69 11.87 0.80 5.85
C ILE A 69 11.18 1.94 5.09
N ALA A 70 11.10 3.14 5.67
CA ALA A 70 10.51 4.31 5.03
C ALA A 70 11.22 4.67 3.72
N ILE A 71 12.55 4.63 3.69
CA ILE A 71 13.35 4.85 2.49
C ILE A 71 12.99 3.82 1.41
N LEU A 72 12.92 2.53 1.75
CA LEU A 72 12.54 1.48 0.80
C LEU A 72 11.11 1.70 0.25
N VAL A 73 10.16 2.09 1.10
CA VAL A 73 8.78 2.40 0.68
C VAL A 73 8.72 3.58 -0.29
N LEU A 74 9.56 4.60 -0.09
CA LEU A 74 9.65 5.75 -1.00
C LEU A 74 10.33 5.37 -2.31
N VAL A 75 11.49 4.71 -2.27
CA VAL A 75 12.25 4.29 -3.47
C VAL A 75 11.39 3.41 -4.36
N LEU A 76 10.76 2.38 -3.80
CA LEU A 76 9.88 1.48 -4.56
C LEU A 76 8.58 2.17 -5.01
N GLY A 77 8.16 3.24 -4.31
CA GLY A 77 7.03 4.07 -4.74
C GLY A 77 7.33 4.93 -5.96
N PHE A 78 8.51 5.57 -6.00
CA PHE A 78 8.94 6.39 -7.14
C PHE A 78 9.42 5.54 -8.33
N PHE A 79 10.04 4.40 -8.06
CA PHE A 79 10.58 3.48 -9.07
C PHE A 79 9.93 2.08 -8.97
N PRO A 80 8.62 1.95 -9.28
CA PRO A 80 7.92 0.67 -9.18
C PRO A 80 8.46 -0.39 -10.15
N GLY A 81 9.11 0.03 -11.24
CA GLY A 81 9.74 -0.85 -12.21
C GLY A 81 10.79 -1.80 -11.61
N LEU A 82 11.39 -1.46 -10.48
CA LEU A 82 12.33 -2.35 -9.78
C LEU A 82 11.70 -3.68 -9.35
N ILE A 83 10.40 -3.67 -9.06
CA ILE A 83 9.64 -4.87 -8.68
C ILE A 83 8.80 -5.39 -9.86
N LEU A 84 8.13 -4.49 -10.60
CA LEU A 84 7.25 -4.89 -11.70
C LEU A 84 8.01 -5.64 -12.81
N ASN A 85 9.20 -5.19 -13.17
CA ASN A 85 9.99 -5.82 -14.24
C ASN A 85 10.41 -7.27 -13.92
N ILE A 86 10.45 -7.65 -12.63
CA ILE A 86 10.76 -9.02 -12.22
C ILE A 86 9.59 -9.95 -12.57
N SER A 87 8.36 -9.46 -12.45
CA SER A 87 7.13 -10.23 -12.71
C SER A 87 6.73 -10.26 -14.19
N ASP A 88 7.21 -9.33 -15.01
CA ASP A 88 6.81 -9.18 -16.42
C ASP A 88 6.98 -10.46 -17.25
N ALA A 89 8.12 -11.15 -17.10
CA ALA A 89 8.38 -12.40 -17.84
C ALA A 89 7.34 -13.48 -17.50
N SER A 90 7.03 -13.65 -16.22
CA SER A 90 6.04 -14.61 -15.73
C SER A 90 4.62 -14.25 -16.20
N VAL A 91 4.25 -12.96 -16.16
CA VAL A 91 2.95 -12.49 -16.62
C VAL A 91 2.78 -12.74 -18.13
N ASN A 92 3.77 -12.41 -18.95
CA ASN A 92 3.72 -12.64 -20.39
C ASN A 92 3.59 -14.13 -20.74
N GLN A 93 4.28 -15.00 -20.02
CA GLN A 93 4.14 -16.44 -20.20
C GLN A 93 2.69 -16.91 -19.92
N ILE A 94 2.09 -16.45 -18.82
CA ILE A 94 0.70 -16.78 -18.49
C ILE A 94 -0.25 -16.28 -19.58
N MET A 95 -0.11 -15.03 -20.00
CA MET A 95 -0.96 -14.41 -21.04
C MET A 95 -0.88 -15.13 -22.39
N SER A 96 0.27 -15.73 -22.72
CA SER A 96 0.46 -16.54 -23.93
C SER A 96 -0.13 -17.96 -23.83
N SER A 97 -0.23 -18.49 -22.62
CA SER A 97 -0.72 -19.86 -22.36
C SER A 97 -2.25 -19.94 -22.23
N VAL A 98 -2.91 -18.81 -21.99
CA VAL A 98 -4.36 -18.71 -21.90
C VAL A 98 -4.91 -18.49 -23.31
N PRO A 99 -5.73 -19.42 -23.86
CA PRO A 99 -6.47 -19.16 -25.09
C PRO A 99 -7.58 -18.17 -24.76
N TRP A 100 -7.48 -16.97 -25.34
CA TRP A 100 -8.52 -15.94 -25.28
C TRP A 100 -9.74 -16.33 -26.12
#